data_AF-A0A073B123-F1
#
_entry.id   AF-A0A073B123-F1
#
_cell.length_a   1.000
_cell.length_b   1.000
_cell.length_c   1.000
_cell.angle_alpha   90.00
_cell.angle_beta   90.00
_cell.angle_gamma   90.00
#
_symmetry.space_group_name_H-M   'P 1'
#
loop_
_entity.id
_entity.type
_entity.pdbx_description
1 polymer ?
#
loop_
_entity_poly.entity_id
_entity_poly.type
_entity_poly.pdbx_seq_one_letter_code
_entity_poly.pdbx_strand_id
1 'polypeptide(L)'
;MHEELNEQIRQHTGGARDLSDAVHGYLREVVADASVLGIGLEHARVYPAEAKIEIELVGVPGLQVSWEPRSGWYYQTQQAGTYYRVSREADAASRVPDAETVAAWLQLIDSGELQGHDDRPDPLDPQDQALVERLATIGAGQDPYTPG
;
A
#
# COMPACT_ATOMS: atom_id res chain seq x y z
N MET A 1 -4.35 -8.19 16.09
CA MET A 1 -5.14 -7.79 14.90
C MET A 1 -4.41 -8.05 13.58
N HIS A 2 -3.14 -7.64 13.42
CA HIS A 2 -2.31 -8.13 12.30
C HIS A 2 -2.08 -9.65 12.36
N GLU A 3 -2.04 -10.23 13.56
CA GLU A 3 -1.94 -11.69 13.77
C GLU A 3 -3.06 -12.49 13.07
N GLU A 4 -4.30 -11.99 13.11
CA GLU A 4 -5.43 -12.66 12.47
C GLU A 4 -5.32 -12.64 10.95
N LEU A 5 -5.00 -11.47 10.37
CA LEU A 5 -4.77 -11.33 8.93
C LEU A 5 -3.58 -12.17 8.47
N ASN A 6 -2.50 -12.19 9.25
CA ASN A 6 -1.33 -13.02 9.00
C ASN A 6 -1.69 -14.51 8.99
N GLU A 7 -2.49 -14.96 9.95
CA GLU A 7 -2.93 -16.35 10.03
C GLU A 7 -3.83 -16.73 8.85
N GLN A 8 -4.73 -15.84 8.42
CA GLN A 8 -5.55 -16.06 7.23
C GLN A 8 -4.70 -16.21 5.96
N ILE A 9 -3.69 -15.35 5.76
CA ILE A 9 -2.75 -15.46 4.63
C ILE A 9 -1.99 -16.80 4.68
N ARG A 10 -1.50 -17.19 5.86
CA ARG A 10 -0.78 -18.45 6.04
C ARG A 10 -1.68 -19.64 5.74
N GLN A 11 -2.93 -19.64 6.21
CA GLN A 11 -3.88 -20.71 5.92
C GLN A 11 -4.19 -20.79 4.42
N HIS A 12 -4.44 -19.63 3.80
CA HIS A 12 -4.74 -19.53 2.38
C HIS A 12 -3.59 -20.04 1.49
N THR A 13 -2.35 -19.73 1.86
CA THR A 13 -1.14 -20.12 1.10
C THR A 13 -0.54 -21.47 1.54
N GLY A 14 -1.19 -22.20 2.45
CA GLY A 14 -0.64 -23.44 3.02
C GLY A 14 0.68 -23.23 3.78
N GLY A 15 0.90 -22.03 4.31
CA GLY A 15 2.08 -21.62 5.06
C GLY A 15 3.25 -21.15 4.19
N ALA A 16 3.07 -21.06 2.87
CA ALA A 16 4.12 -20.64 1.95
C ALA A 16 4.46 -19.15 2.06
N ARG A 17 3.51 -18.34 2.53
CA ARG A 17 3.69 -16.89 2.71
C ARG A 17 3.05 -16.41 3.99
N ASP A 18 3.58 -15.31 4.49
CA ASP A 18 3.01 -14.57 5.61
C ASP A 18 2.81 -13.08 5.26
N LEU A 19 2.31 -12.31 6.22
CA LEU A 19 2.07 -10.88 6.05
C LEU A 19 3.37 -10.09 5.82
N SER A 20 4.51 -10.57 6.36
CA SER A 20 5.82 -9.97 6.09
C SER A 20 6.22 -10.15 4.63
N ASP A 21 6.01 -11.34 4.07
CA ASP A 21 6.27 -11.61 2.66
C ASP A 21 5.40 -10.75 1.74
N ALA A 22 4.14 -10.52 2.13
CA ALA A 22 3.22 -9.68 1.39
C ALA A 22 3.69 -8.22 1.34
N VAL A 23 4.07 -7.62 2.48
CA VAL A 23 4.50 -6.21 2.51
C VAL A 23 5.85 -5.98 1.82
N HIS A 24 6.78 -6.93 1.90
CA HIS A 24 8.03 -6.87 1.12
C HIS A 24 7.78 -7.08 -0.37
N GLY A 25 6.86 -7.98 -0.72
CA GLY A 25 6.39 -8.15 -2.10
C GLY A 25 5.83 -6.86 -2.67
N TYR A 26 4.94 -6.22 -1.92
CA TYR A 26 4.29 -5.00 -2.34
C TYR A 26 5.27 -3.84 -2.51
N LEU A 27 6.21 -3.62 -1.57
CA LEU A 27 7.21 -2.58 -1.75
C LEU A 27 8.07 -2.79 -3.01
N ARG A 28 8.41 -4.05 -3.33
CA ARG A 28 9.19 -4.35 -4.55
C ARG A 28 8.43 -3.97 -5.82
N GLU A 29 7.13 -4.25 -5.88
CA GLU A 29 6.28 -3.84 -7.02
C GLU A 29 6.17 -2.33 -7.11
N VAL A 30 5.91 -1.63 -5.98
CA VAL A 30 5.85 -0.17 -5.93
C VAL A 30 7.16 0.48 -6.40
N VAL A 31 8.31 -0.07 -5.99
CA VAL A 31 9.63 0.42 -6.43
C VAL A 31 9.84 0.18 -7.93
N ALA A 32 9.43 -0.99 -8.44
CA ALA A 32 9.54 -1.31 -9.87
C ALA A 32 8.69 -0.35 -10.72
N ASP A 33 7.44 -0.13 -10.33
CA ASP A 33 6.51 0.73 -11.07
C ASP A 33 6.91 2.20 -10.96
N ALA A 34 7.32 2.66 -9.77
CA ALA A 34 7.90 3.99 -9.61
C ALA A 34 9.10 4.20 -10.55
N SER A 35 9.97 3.19 -10.70
CA SER A 35 11.09 3.26 -11.65
C SER A 35 10.64 3.32 -13.10
N VAL A 36 9.60 2.58 -13.49
CA VAL A 36 9.03 2.61 -14.86
C VAL A 36 8.43 3.99 -15.17
N LEU A 37 7.78 4.61 -14.19
CA LEU A 37 7.19 5.95 -14.31
C LEU A 37 8.19 7.10 -14.11
N GLY A 38 9.46 6.80 -13.81
CA GLY A 38 10.51 7.80 -13.61
C GLY A 38 10.42 8.57 -12.27
N ILE A 39 9.74 8.00 -11.28
CA ILE A 39 9.58 8.57 -9.95
C ILE A 39 10.78 8.18 -9.09
N GLY A 40 11.52 9.19 -8.61
CA GLY A 40 12.65 8.96 -7.71
C GLY A 40 12.17 8.70 -6.28
N LEU A 41 12.63 7.61 -5.67
CA LEU A 41 12.44 7.34 -4.24
C LEU A 41 13.75 7.61 -3.50
N GLU A 42 13.73 8.52 -2.53
CA GLU A 42 14.88 8.80 -1.67
C GLU A 42 15.04 7.71 -0.62
N HIS A 43 13.92 7.30 -0.03
CA HIS A 43 13.84 6.21 0.92
C HIS A 43 12.65 5.30 0.61
N ALA A 44 12.85 4.00 0.83
CA ALA A 44 11.83 2.97 0.75
C ALA A 44 12.13 1.95 1.85
N ARG A 45 11.21 1.78 2.80
CA ARG A 45 11.38 0.94 3.99
C ARG A 45 10.15 0.09 4.24
N VAL A 46 10.39 -1.10 4.77
CA VAL A 46 9.35 -1.99 5.30
C VAL A 46 9.52 -2.03 6.81
N TYR A 47 8.39 -2.01 7.53
CA TYR A 47 8.29 -2.29 8.95
C TYR A 47 7.47 -3.57 9.13
N PRO A 48 8.12 -4.75 9.10
CA PRO A 48 7.43 -6.03 9.04
C PRO A 48 6.51 -6.30 10.23
N ALA A 49 6.95 -5.92 11.44
CA ALA A 49 6.18 -6.11 12.66
C ALA A 49 4.88 -5.30 12.66
N GLU A 50 4.87 -4.16 11.95
CA GLU A 50 3.72 -3.27 11.82
C GLU A 50 2.94 -3.54 10.53
N ALA A 51 3.40 -4.46 9.67
CA ALA A 51 2.87 -4.67 8.33
C ALA A 51 2.72 -3.35 7.55
N LYS A 52 3.75 -2.51 7.61
CA LYS A 52 3.74 -1.15 7.05
C LYS A 52 4.88 -0.97 6.05
N ILE A 53 4.65 -0.16 5.04
CA ILE A 53 5.71 0.39 4.19
C ILE A 53 5.74 1.90 4.32
N GLU A 54 6.93 2.48 4.19
CA GLU A 54 7.15 3.93 4.11
C GLU A 54 8.05 4.24 2.93
N ILE A 55 7.71 5.31 2.23
CA ILE A 55 8.49 5.85 1.13
C ILE A 55 8.60 7.37 1.25
N GLU A 56 9.74 7.89 0.81
CA GLU A 56 9.98 9.32 0.65
C GLU A 56 10.38 9.57 -0.81
N LEU A 57 9.77 10.59 -1.42
CA LEU A 57 9.98 10.92 -2.82
C LEU A 57 11.16 11.89 -2.97
N VAL A 58 11.99 11.67 -3.98
CA VAL A 58 13.04 12.62 -4.36
C VAL A 58 12.40 13.93 -4.80
N GLY A 59 12.87 15.06 -4.28
CA GLY A 59 12.38 16.39 -4.69
C GLY A 59 11.16 16.87 -3.92
N VAL A 60 10.60 16.05 -3.02
CA VAL A 60 9.45 16.40 -2.16
C VAL A 60 9.84 16.34 -0.68
N PRO A 61 10.75 17.22 -0.21
CA PRO A 61 11.28 17.16 1.14
C PRO A 61 10.19 17.35 2.20
N GLY A 62 10.21 16.50 3.23
CA GLY A 62 9.28 16.57 4.35
C GLY A 62 7.91 15.93 4.11
N LEU A 63 7.74 15.23 2.99
CA LEU A 63 6.59 14.39 2.74
C LEU A 63 6.94 12.92 2.97
N GLN A 64 6.25 12.30 3.91
CA GLN A 64 6.35 10.88 4.17
C GLN A 64 5.07 10.20 3.70
N VAL A 65 5.20 9.21 2.80
CA VAL A 65 4.07 8.43 2.30
C VAL A 65 4.16 7.02 2.90
N SER A 66 3.04 6.51 3.39
CA SER A 66 2.96 5.25 4.10
C SER A 66 1.81 4.40 3.57
N TRP A 67 1.93 3.09 3.71
CA TRP A 67 0.82 2.17 3.50
C TRP A 67 0.77 1.07 4.54
N GLU A 68 -0.46 0.69 4.88
CA GLU A 68 -0.79 -0.46 5.72
C GLU A 68 -1.96 -1.22 5.09
N PRO A 69 -2.02 -2.55 5.18
CA PRO A 69 -3.09 -3.37 4.59
C PRO A 69 -4.51 -2.92 4.96
N ARG A 70 -4.71 -2.39 6.17
CA ARG A 70 -6.03 -1.99 6.67
C ARG A 70 -6.38 -0.53 6.43
N SER A 71 -5.35 0.32 6.35
CA SER A 71 -5.48 1.79 6.25
C SER A 71 -5.24 2.28 4.81
N GLY A 72 -4.76 1.41 3.93
CA GLY A 72 -4.29 1.74 2.58
C GLY A 72 -3.20 2.81 2.60
N TRP A 73 -3.10 3.58 1.51
CA TRP A 73 -2.09 4.63 1.35
C TRP A 73 -2.51 5.94 2.02
N TYR A 74 -1.57 6.50 2.77
CA TYR A 74 -1.70 7.81 3.40
C TYR A 74 -0.37 8.55 3.38
N TYR A 75 -0.41 9.86 3.55
CA TYR A 75 0.79 10.68 3.64
C TYR A 75 0.67 11.70 4.77
N GLN A 76 1.82 12.12 5.28
CA GLN A 76 1.94 13.14 6.31
C GLN A 76 2.79 14.28 5.78
N THR A 77 2.33 15.50 6.03
CA THR A 77 3.09 16.71 5.73
C THR A 77 3.55 17.34 7.04
N GLN A 78 4.69 18.04 7.04
CA GLN A 78 5.20 18.70 8.25
C GLN A 78 4.25 19.76 8.84
N GLN A 79 3.31 20.27 8.05
CA GLN A 79 2.44 21.39 8.43
C GLN A 79 0.98 20.96 8.70
N ALA A 80 0.56 19.82 8.16
CA ALA A 80 -0.85 19.47 8.10
C ALA A 80 -1.01 17.95 8.14
N GLY A 81 -1.46 17.44 9.29
CA GLY A 81 -2.21 16.20 9.47
C GLY A 81 -1.71 14.92 8.79
N THR A 82 -2.55 13.89 8.87
CA THR A 82 -2.43 12.67 8.05
C THR A 82 -3.55 12.72 7.02
N TYR A 83 -3.19 12.54 5.76
CA TYR A 83 -4.13 12.54 4.64
C TYR A 83 -4.17 11.17 3.98
N TYR A 84 -5.37 10.70 3.65
CA TYR A 84 -5.60 9.39 3.07
C TYR A 84 -5.91 9.49 1.57
N ARG A 85 -5.47 8.52 0.78
CA ARG A 85 -5.79 8.43 -0.66
C ARG A 85 -6.92 7.43 -0.98
N VAL A 86 -7.35 6.63 0.00
CA VAL A 86 -8.32 5.51 -0.16
C VAL A 86 -9.58 5.68 0.69
N SER A 87 -10.24 6.84 0.65
CA SER A 87 -11.26 7.20 1.66
C SER A 87 -12.70 6.75 1.38
N ARG A 88 -13.06 6.33 0.15
CA ARG A 88 -14.46 6.01 -0.22
C ARG A 88 -14.61 4.65 -0.88
N GLU A 89 -15.78 4.03 -0.74
CA GLU A 89 -16.11 2.71 -1.29
C GLU A 89 -15.83 2.54 -2.80
N ALA A 90 -15.87 3.62 -3.59
CA ALA A 90 -15.48 3.61 -5.00
C ALA A 90 -13.95 3.49 -5.22
N ASP A 91 -13.14 3.91 -4.25
CA ASP A 91 -11.70 3.63 -4.14
C ASP A 91 -11.44 2.34 -3.31
N ALA A 92 -12.46 1.80 -2.65
CA ALA A 92 -12.33 0.70 -1.69
C ALA A 92 -12.63 -0.69 -2.25
N ALA A 93 -12.83 -0.87 -3.56
CA ALA A 93 -13.02 -2.22 -4.11
C ALA A 93 -11.81 -3.16 -3.85
N SER A 94 -10.63 -2.60 -3.55
CA SER A 94 -9.47 -3.33 -3.02
C SER A 94 -8.55 -2.35 -2.30
N ARG A 95 -8.51 -2.35 -0.96
CA ARG A 95 -7.73 -1.41 -0.12
C ARG A 95 -6.21 -1.43 -0.36
N VAL A 96 -5.77 -2.40 -1.15
CA VAL A 96 -4.42 -2.53 -1.68
C VAL A 96 -4.49 -2.17 -3.17
N PRO A 97 -4.36 -0.89 -3.54
CA PRO A 97 -4.28 -0.52 -4.94
C PRO A 97 -3.10 -1.23 -5.61
N ASP A 98 -3.22 -1.53 -6.90
CA ASP A 98 -2.08 -1.98 -7.68
C ASP A 98 -0.95 -0.95 -7.67
N ALA A 99 0.27 -1.44 -7.88
CA ALA A 99 1.46 -0.61 -7.76
C ALA A 99 1.53 0.50 -8.82
N GLU A 100 0.91 0.32 -10.00
CA GLU A 100 0.78 1.36 -11.03
C GLU A 100 -0.10 2.52 -10.54
N THR A 101 -1.26 2.23 -9.95
CA THR A 101 -2.18 3.20 -9.36
C THR A 101 -1.50 3.98 -8.24
N VAL A 102 -0.73 3.28 -7.40
CA VAL A 102 0.09 3.92 -6.36
C VAL A 102 1.11 4.86 -6.98
N ALA A 103 1.87 4.38 -7.96
CA ALA A 103 2.91 5.17 -8.59
C ALA A 103 2.31 6.41 -9.29
N ALA A 104 1.12 6.31 -9.90
CA ALA A 104 0.39 7.46 -10.42
C ALA A 104 0.00 8.47 -9.33
N TRP A 105 -0.42 8.01 -8.14
CA TRP A 105 -0.65 8.91 -7.01
C TRP A 105 0.63 9.58 -6.52
N LEU A 106 1.73 8.85 -6.49
CA LEU A 106 3.04 9.41 -6.14
C LEU A 106 3.47 10.49 -7.14
N GLN A 107 3.14 10.34 -8.42
CA GLN A 107 3.38 11.37 -9.44
C GLN A 107 2.56 12.64 -9.19
N LEU A 108 1.27 12.51 -8.84
CA LEU A 108 0.44 13.68 -8.49
C LEU A 108 1.00 14.40 -7.25
N ILE A 109 1.40 13.62 -6.25
CA ILE A 109 2.04 14.11 -5.04
C ILE A 109 3.36 14.84 -5.37
N ASP A 110 4.20 14.27 -6.23
CA ASP A 110 5.46 14.85 -6.70
C ASP A 110 5.24 16.18 -7.43
N SER A 111 4.14 16.30 -8.18
CA SER A 111 3.75 17.56 -8.82
C SER A 111 3.29 18.67 -7.85
N GLY A 112 3.17 18.37 -6.56
CA GLY A 112 2.69 19.28 -5.51
C GLY A 112 1.18 19.20 -5.26
N GLU A 113 0.47 18.28 -5.92
CA GLU A 113 -0.97 18.08 -5.70
C GLU A 113 -1.22 17.19 -4.46
N LEU A 114 -1.26 17.83 -3.30
CA LEU A 114 -1.51 17.20 -2.01
C LEU A 114 -3.01 17.12 -1.67
N GLN A 115 -3.86 16.82 -2.65
CA GLN A 115 -5.28 16.58 -2.40
C GLN A 115 -5.48 15.18 -1.82
N GLY A 116 -5.80 15.08 -0.54
CA GLY A 116 -6.15 13.84 0.12
C GLY A 116 -7.39 14.02 0.97
N HIS A 117 -7.77 12.96 1.68
CA HIS A 117 -8.92 12.98 2.56
C HIS A 117 -8.45 13.09 4.01
N ASP A 118 -9.12 13.93 4.80
CA ASP A 118 -8.87 14.01 6.24
C ASP A 118 -9.43 12.77 6.97
N ASP A 119 -10.50 12.17 6.41
CA ASP A 119 -11.15 11.01 6.98
C ASP A 119 -10.34 9.74 6.70
N ARG A 120 -10.07 8.98 7.76
CA ARG A 120 -9.49 7.64 7.67
C ARG A 120 -10.49 6.71 6.97
N PRO A 121 -10.03 5.75 6.15
CA PRO A 121 -10.90 4.72 5.60
C PRO A 121 -11.62 3.97 6.73
N ASP A 122 -12.87 3.56 6.45
CA ASP A 122 -13.62 2.72 7.37
C ASP A 122 -12.81 1.49 7.77
N PRO A 123 -12.94 0.92 8.98
CA PRO A 123 -12.25 -0.31 9.34
C PRO A 123 -12.54 -1.45 8.35
N LEU A 124 -11.55 -2.31 8.11
CA LEU A 124 -11.75 -3.53 7.29
C LEU A 124 -12.69 -4.49 7.99
N ASP A 125 -13.50 -5.20 7.21
CA ASP A 125 -14.06 -6.47 7.66
C ASP A 125 -12.89 -7.46 7.89
N PRO A 126 -12.72 -7.98 9.12
CA PRO A 126 -11.69 -8.99 9.40
C PRO A 126 -11.82 -10.27 8.57
N GLN A 127 -12.98 -10.51 7.93
CA GLN A 127 -13.25 -11.68 7.09
C GLN A 127 -13.18 -11.41 5.59
N ASP A 128 -12.69 -10.23 5.19
CA ASP A 128 -12.55 -9.85 3.78
C ASP A 128 -11.59 -10.79 3.02
N GLN A 129 -12.18 -11.75 2.31
CA GLN A 129 -11.44 -12.75 1.53
C GLN A 129 -10.69 -12.13 0.34
N ALA A 130 -11.19 -11.04 -0.23
CA ALA A 130 -10.53 -10.40 -1.38
C ALA A 130 -9.21 -9.75 -0.95
N LEU A 131 -9.16 -9.17 0.24
CA LEU A 131 -7.91 -8.69 0.82
C LEU A 131 -6.92 -9.82 1.08
N VAL A 132 -7.38 -10.94 1.65
CA VAL A 132 -6.51 -12.10 1.92
C VAL A 132 -5.92 -12.64 0.63
N GLU A 133 -6.75 -12.83 -0.40
CA GLU A 133 -6.33 -13.26 -1.74
C GLU A 133 -5.29 -12.30 -2.33
N ARG A 134 -5.56 -11.00 -2.27
CA ARG A 134 -4.65 -9.97 -2.77
C ARG A 134 -3.30 -10.01 -2.05
N LEU A 135 -3.29 -10.08 -0.72
CA LEU A 135 -2.04 -10.14 0.06
C LEU A 135 -1.30 -11.47 -0.11
N ALA A 136 -2.02 -12.57 -0.34
CA ALA A 136 -1.43 -13.87 -0.63
C ALA A 136 -0.70 -13.91 -1.98
N THR A 137 -1.12 -13.07 -2.94
CA THR A 137 -0.64 -13.10 -4.33
C THR A 137 0.28 -11.93 -4.69
N ILE A 138 0.17 -10.79 -4.00
CA ILE A 138 0.98 -9.59 -4.27
C ILE A 138 2.48 -9.87 -4.18
N GLY A 139 3.28 -9.37 -5.12
CA GLY A 139 4.73 -9.60 -5.16
C GLY A 139 5.17 -11.04 -5.48
N ALA A 140 4.24 -11.96 -5.80
CA ALA A 140 4.56 -13.29 -6.32
C ALA A 140 4.47 -13.38 -7.86
N GLY A 141 4.14 -12.28 -8.55
CA GLY A 141 3.93 -12.27 -10.01
C GLY A 141 2.68 -13.04 -10.43
N GLN A 142 1.73 -13.22 -9.52
CA GLN A 142 0.48 -13.94 -9.71
C GLN A 142 -0.70 -13.11 -9.23
N ASP A 143 -0.69 -11.80 -9.47
CA ASP A 143 -1.81 -10.95 -9.07
C ASP A 143 -3.08 -11.34 -9.85
N PRO A 144 -4.13 -11.89 -9.19
CA PRO A 144 -5.33 -12.36 -9.87
C PRO A 144 -6.24 -11.21 -10.32
N TYR A 145 -5.93 -9.97 -9.93
CA TYR A 145 -6.73 -8.79 -10.27
C TYR A 145 -6.02 -7.82 -11.22
N THR A 146 -4.80 -8.12 -11.69
CA THR A 146 -4.25 -7.39 -12.84
C THR A 146 -5.02 -7.81 -14.11
N PRO A 147 -5.63 -6.89 -14.88
CA PRO A 147 -6.16 -7.24 -16.18
C PRO A 147 -5.01 -7.67 -17.10
N GLY A 148 -5.12 -8.88 -17.67
CA GLY A 148 -4.21 -9.39 -18.70
C GLY A 148 -4.44 -8.80 -20.08
#